data_AF-A0A7V3N234-F1
#
_entry.id   AF-A0A7V3N234-F1
#
_cell.length_a   1.000
_cell.length_b   1.000
_cell.length_c   1.000
_cell.angle_alpha   90.00
_cell.angle_beta   90.00
_cell.angle_gamma   90.00
#
_symmetry.space_group_name_H-M   'P 1'
#
loop_
_entity.id
_entity.type
_entity.pdbx_description
1 polymer ?
#
loop_
_entity_poly.entity_id
_entity_poly.type
_entity_poly.pdbx_seq_one_letter_code
_entity_poly.pdbx_strand_id
1 'polypeptide(L)' 'MRGADFVFPADRSYATRPLRIVLVAPPYFDIPPKGYGGVEAVVADLADTLVARGHHVSVLGAGESRTAA' A
#
# COMPACT_ATOMS: atom_id res chain seq x y z
N MET A 1 17.30 8.06 -22.26
CA MET A 1 16.62 7.30 -21.19
C MET A 1 15.33 6.75 -21.77
N ARG A 2 15.26 5.47 -22.12
CA ARG A 2 14.07 4.84 -22.72
C ARG A 2 13.47 3.89 -21.67
N GLY A 3 12.17 3.98 -21.42
CA GLY A 3 11.45 3.27 -20.35
C GLY A 3 11.35 1.74 -20.48
N ALA A 4 12.30 1.09 -21.16
CA ALA A 4 12.35 -0.37 -21.32
C ALA A 4 13.15 -1.08 -20.21
N ASP A 5 13.91 -0.34 -19.39
CA ASP A 5 14.82 -0.91 -18.38
C ASP A 5 14.12 -1.34 -17.07
N PHE A 6 12.79 -1.18 -16.96
CA PHE A 6 12.01 -1.58 -15.77
C PHE A 6 11.18 -2.86 -15.95
N VAL A 7 11.34 -3.57 -17.08
CA VAL A 7 10.61 -4.83 -17.29
C VAL A 7 11.37 -5.96 -16.61
N PHE A 8 11.02 -6.24 -15.36
CA PHE A 8 11.47 -7.45 -14.66
C PHE A 8 10.78 -8.66 -15.30
N PRO A 9 11.52 -9.72 -15.67
CA PRO A 9 10.91 -10.95 -16.14
C PRO A 9 10.09 -11.54 -14.99
N ALA A 10 8.76 -11.50 -15.12
CA ALA A 10 7.88 -12.19 -14.20
C ALA A 10 8.02 -13.69 -14.47
N ASP A 11 8.77 -14.39 -13.60
CA ASP A 11 8.68 -15.83 -13.50
C ASP A 11 7.21 -16.20 -13.25
N ARG A 12 6.63 -16.88 -14.24
CA ARG A 12 5.19 -17.15 -14.35
C ARG A 12 4.73 -18.30 -13.45
N SER A 13 5.51 -18.62 -12.41
CA SER A 13 5.26 -19.70 -11.45
C SER A 13 5.20 -19.25 -9.98
N TYR A 14 5.13 -17.95 -9.69
CA TYR A 14 4.65 -17.49 -8.39
C TYR A 14 3.14 -17.75 -8.29
N ALA A 15 2.74 -18.93 -7.79
CA ALA A 15 1.50 -19.00 -7.03
C ALA A 15 1.55 -17.83 -6.04
N THR A 16 0.59 -16.90 -6.11
CA THR A 16 0.61 -15.61 -5.41
C THR A 16 0.62 -15.84 -3.91
N ARG A 17 1.81 -16.08 -3.35
CA ARG A 17 1.99 -16.24 -1.91
C ARG A 17 1.63 -14.90 -1.27
N PRO A 18 0.87 -14.92 -0.16
CA PRO A 18 0.71 -13.75 0.69
C PRO A 18 2.05 -13.05 0.93
N LEU A 19 2.06 -11.73 0.79
CA LEU A 19 3.23 -10.89 1.02
C LEU A 19 3.09 -10.22 2.39
N ARG A 20 4.21 -9.80 2.97
CA ARG A 20 4.25 -8.95 4.16
C ARG A 20 4.70 -7.56 3.73
N ILE A 21 3.81 -6.58 3.84
CA ILE A 21 3.97 -5.25 3.26
C ILE A 21 3.85 -4.21 4.37
N VAL A 22 4.80 -3.27 4.43
CA VAL A 22 4.67 -2.08 5.27
C VAL A 22 4.51 -0.87 4.36
N LEU A 23 3.40 -0.15 4.48
CA LEU A 23 3.19 1.12 3.80
C LEU A 23 3.58 2.26 4.75
N VAL A 24 4.56 3.06 4.34
CA VAL A 24 5.00 4.23 5.11
C VAL A 24 4.43 5.48 4.46
N ALA A 25 3.62 6.21 5.21
CA ALA A 25 2.95 7.42 4.76
C ALA A 25 3.57 8.69 5.37
N PRO A 26 3.38 9.86 4.75
CA PRO A 26 3.76 11.14 5.35
C PRO A 26 3.06 11.33 6.72
N PRO A 27 3.72 12.00 7.69
CA PRO A 27 3.20 12.08 9.06
C PRO A 27 2.25 13.28 9.28
N TYR A 28 1.61 13.80 8.22
CA TYR A 28 0.89 15.08 8.29
C TYR A 28 -0.62 14.92 8.52
N PHE A 29 -1.23 13.90 7.92
CA PHE A 29 -2.68 13.69 7.98
C PHE A 29 -3.01 12.27 8.46
N ASP A 30 -4.22 12.13 9.01
CA ASP A 30 -4.80 10.83 9.35
C ASP A 30 -4.88 9.92 8.11
N ILE A 31 -4.88 8.60 8.33
CA ILE A 31 -5.09 7.59 7.28
C ILE A 31 -6.33 6.75 7.63
N PRO A 32 -7.45 6.89 6.90
CA PRO A 32 -7.71 7.85 5.82
C PRO A 32 -7.86 9.30 6.33
N PRO A 33 -7.60 10.30 5.47
CA PRO A 33 -7.66 11.71 5.83
C PRO A 33 -9.13 12.18 5.95
N LYS A 34 -9.36 13.17 6.82
CA LYS A 34 -10.69 13.82 6.96
C LYS A 34 -10.96 14.88 5.88
N GLY A 35 -9.93 15.29 5.14
CA GLY A 35 -9.96 16.38 4.16
C GLY A 35 -8.82 16.26 3.14
N TYR A 36 -8.02 17.31 2.97
CA TYR A 36 -6.81 17.21 2.14
C TYR A 36 -5.87 16.13 2.66
N GLY A 37 -5.27 15.37 1.75
CA GLY A 37 -4.44 14.20 2.07
C GLY A 37 -4.42 13.19 0.93
N GLY A 38 -4.10 13.64 -0.29
CA GLY A 38 -4.21 12.79 -1.48
C GLY A 38 -3.36 11.51 -1.38
N VAL A 39 -2.18 11.60 -0.77
CA VAL A 39 -1.31 10.44 -0.54
C VAL A 39 -1.93 9.51 0.50
N GLU A 40 -2.42 10.04 1.61
CA GLU A 40 -3.04 9.28 2.70
C GLU A 40 -4.31 8.57 2.25
N ALA A 41 -5.09 9.19 1.36
CA ALA A 41 -6.26 8.56 0.73
C ALA A 41 -5.86 7.35 -0.13
N VAL A 42 -4.79 7.48 -0.94
CA VAL A 42 -4.27 6.36 -1.74
C VAL A 42 -3.68 5.26 -0.86
N VAL A 43 -2.97 5.61 0.22
CA VAL A 43 -2.42 4.62 1.15
C VAL A 43 -3.53 3.82 1.83
N ALA A 44 -4.62 4.47 2.26
CA ALA A 44 -5.76 3.78 2.85
C ALA A 44 -6.40 2.78 1.88
N ASP A 45 -6.72 3.22 0.65
CA ASP A 45 -7.34 2.36 -0.37
C ASP A 45 -6.42 1.19 -0.78
N LEU A 46 -5.12 1.47 -0.92
CA LEU A 46 -4.12 0.45 -1.23
C LEU A 46 -3.98 -0.58 -0.09
N ALA A 47 -3.94 -0.12 1.16
CA ALA A 47 -3.83 -0.99 2.32
C ALA A 47 -5.02 -1.96 2.38
N ASP A 48 -6.24 -1.45 2.33
CA ASP A 48 -7.47 -2.23 2.41
C ASP A 48 -7.56 -3.24 1.26
N THR A 49 -7.21 -2.80 0.05
CA THR A 49 -7.26 -3.67 -1.13
C THR A 49 -6.19 -4.76 -1.08
N LEU A 50 -4.98 -4.47 -0.56
CA LEU A 50 -3.92 -5.48 -0.41
C LEU A 50 -4.29 -6.51 0.66
N VAL A 51 -4.90 -6.08 1.77
CA VAL A 51 -5.45 -6.99 2.78
C VAL A 51 -6.55 -7.87 2.17
N ALA A 52 -7.48 -7.30 1.41
CA ALA A 52 -8.54 -8.05 0.72
C ALA A 52 -7.99 -9.08 -0.29
N ARG A 53 -6.80 -8.85 -0.86
CA ARG A 53 -6.09 -9.80 -1.72
C ARG A 53 -5.30 -10.88 -0.96
N GLY A 54 -5.37 -10.88 0.36
CA GLY A 54 -4.76 -11.88 1.23
C GLY A 54 -3.31 -11.58 1.62
N HIS A 55 -2.85 -10.33 1.47
CA HIS A 55 -1.54 -9.92 1.97
C HIS A 55 -1.61 -9.47 3.44
N HIS A 56 -0.51 -9.63 4.17
CA HIS A 56 -0.37 -9.08 5.52
C HIS A 56 0.21 -7.67 5.42
N VAL A 57 -0.61 -6.66 5.66
CA VAL A 57 -0.22 -5.25 5.52
C VAL A 57 -0.03 -4.63 6.91
N SER A 58 0.80 -3.61 7.02
CA SER A 58 0.84 -2.70 8.17
C SER A 58 1.07 -1.29 7.65
N VAL A 59 0.43 -0.30 8.27
CA VAL A 59 0.58 1.11 7.89
C VAL A 59 1.34 1.84 9.00
N LEU A 60 2.39 2.55 8.61
CA LEU A 60 3.11 3.49 9.48
C LEU A 60 2.79 4.91 9.01
N GLY A 61 2.05 5.66 9.82
CA GLY A 61 1.62 7.01 9.50
C GLY A 61 1.02 7.72 10.70
N ALA A 62 0.45 8.90 10.47
CA ALA A 62 -0.20 9.68 11.52
C ALA A 62 -1.67 9.30 11.70
N GLY A 63 -2.21 9.59 12.89
CA GLY A 63 -3.61 9.38 13.23
C GLY A 63 -3.92 8.02 13.85
N GLU A 64 -5.21 7.71 13.87
CA GLU A 64 -5.73 6.44 14.39
C GLU A 64 -5.74 5.36 13.31
N SER A 65 -5.62 4.09 13.72
CA SER A 65 -5.76 2.97 12.78
C SER A 65 -7.22 2.83 12.34
N ARG A 66 -7.50 3.24 11.09
CA ARG A 66 -8.82 3.20 10.48
C ARG A 66 -8.82 2.53 9.10
N THR A 67 -7.78 1.74 8.83
CA THR A 67 -7.68 0.84 7.67
C THR A 67 -7.87 -0.61 8.12
N ALA A 68 -7.96 -1.55 7.16
CA ALA A 68 -8.02 -2.99 7.42
C ALA A 68 -6.64 -3.63 7.66
N ALA A 69 -5.56 -2.84 7.64
CA ALA A 69 -4.19 -3.28 7.85
C ALA A 69 -3.80 -3.38 9.33
#